data_AF-A0AAW7QTM9-F1
#
_entry.id   AF-A0AAW7QTM9-F1
#
_cell.length_a   1.000
_cell.length_b   1.000
_cell.length_c   1.000
_cell.angle_alpha   90.00
_cell.angle_beta   90.00
_cell.angle_gamma   90.00
#
_symmetry.space_group_name_H-M   'P 1'
#
loop_
_entity.id
_entity.type
_entity.pdbx_description
1 polymer ?
#
loop_
_entity_poly.entity_id
_entity_poly.type
_entity_poly.pdbx_seq_one_letter_code
_entity_poly.pdbx_strand_id
1 'polypeptide(L)'
;MSDILGALGQAWSRLLLYPGGLSAVLMVLIVARLRGIPPATLGPSTLIDLLPPLSVITLLPLTPAAPFAYGLDVPTALLMLLWPSFRRAARERIAPQQMLEWYLPLLIAATALVSVTTTLDLSGLLRWPAEPLRQLCFLLGALAWIAAVPPITSLQNDLAGACSEVGLLLIGVLPLIAGLSTLPIINQIPPLILVPATLIVAVIAAGSTRHLSLPSRYLLAGMALLVSGFPVR
;
A
#
# COMPACT_ATOMS: atom_id res chain seq x y z
N MET A 1 -21.92 -17.02 -4.36
CA MET A 1 -21.87 -15.57 -3.98
C MET A 1 -22.00 -15.36 -2.47
N SER A 2 -22.62 -16.26 -1.71
CA SER A 2 -22.65 -16.26 -0.24
C SER A 2 -21.26 -16.25 0.40
N ASP A 3 -20.31 -17.00 -0.16
CA ASP A 3 -19.01 -17.22 0.46
C ASP A 3 -18.11 -15.99 0.41
N ILE A 4 -18.22 -15.18 -0.66
CA ILE A 4 -17.44 -13.94 -0.81
C ILE A 4 -17.97 -12.85 0.14
N LEU A 5 -19.30 -12.75 0.29
CA LEU A 5 -19.91 -11.84 1.25
C LEU A 5 -19.63 -12.28 2.70
N GLY A 6 -19.64 -13.58 2.97
CA GLY A 6 -19.22 -14.14 4.25
C GLY A 6 -17.74 -13.87 4.56
N ALA A 7 -16.86 -14.04 3.56
CA ALA A 7 -15.44 -13.73 3.67
C ALA A 7 -15.18 -12.23 3.92
N LEU A 8 -15.87 -11.35 3.18
CA LEU A 8 -15.84 -9.90 3.43
C LEU A 8 -16.34 -9.57 4.84
N GLY A 9 -17.45 -10.17 5.28
CA GLY A 9 -17.98 -10.04 6.64
C GLY A 9 -16.96 -10.39 7.72
N GLN A 10 -16.20 -11.48 7.51
CA GLN A 10 -15.13 -11.90 8.41
C GLN A 10 -13.90 -10.98 8.34
N ALA A 11 -13.58 -10.43 7.16
CA ALA A 11 -12.44 -9.52 6.98
C ALA A 11 -12.63 -8.21 7.78
N TRP A 12 -13.85 -7.69 7.90
CA TRP A 12 -14.14 -6.51 8.75
C TRP A 12 -13.80 -6.73 10.22
N SER A 13 -14.05 -7.94 10.73
CA SER A 13 -13.66 -8.30 12.10
C SER A 13 -12.14 -8.22 12.28
N ARG A 14 -11.37 -8.54 11.23
CA ARG A 14 -9.91 -8.47 11.28
C ARG A 14 -9.41 -7.04 11.45
N LEU A 15 -10.09 -6.09 10.82
CA LEU A 15 -9.76 -4.68 10.91
C LEU A 15 -10.00 -4.08 12.30
N LEU A 16 -11.02 -4.55 13.03
CA LEU A 16 -11.36 -4.02 14.36
C LEU A 16 -10.71 -4.79 15.51
N LEU A 17 -10.52 -6.10 15.35
CA LEU A 17 -10.05 -6.98 16.43
C LEU A 17 -8.53 -7.16 16.44
N TYR A 18 -7.85 -6.96 15.31
CA TYR A 18 -6.41 -7.14 15.23
C TYR A 18 -5.68 -5.79 15.21
N PRO A 19 -4.50 -5.73 15.87
CA PRO A 19 -3.80 -4.48 16.09
C PRO A 19 -3.25 -3.87 14.80
N GLY A 20 -2.89 -4.70 13.81
CA GLY A 20 -2.54 -4.23 12.47
C GLY A 20 -3.69 -3.47 11.80
N GLY A 21 -4.91 -4.03 11.86
CA GLY A 21 -6.11 -3.39 11.32
C GLY A 21 -6.47 -2.09 12.06
N LEU A 22 -6.42 -2.12 13.40
CA LEU A 22 -6.73 -0.96 14.23
C LEU A 22 -5.71 0.17 13.99
N SER A 23 -4.43 -0.17 13.84
CA SER A 23 -3.37 0.79 13.50
C SER A 23 -3.58 1.42 12.12
N ALA A 24 -4.03 0.64 11.14
CA ALA A 24 -4.35 1.16 9.81
C ALA A 24 -5.51 2.16 9.87
N VAL A 25 -6.59 1.84 10.58
CA VAL A 25 -7.74 2.75 10.75
C VAL A 25 -7.33 4.03 11.47
N LEU A 26 -6.59 3.91 12.57
CA LEU A 26 -6.06 5.07 13.28
C LEU A 26 -5.19 5.93 12.37
N MET A 27 -4.36 5.32 11.51
CA MET A 27 -3.57 6.07 10.55
C MET A 27 -4.39 6.74 9.47
N VAL A 28 -5.46 6.13 8.98
CA VAL A 28 -6.39 6.81 8.06
C VAL A 28 -6.94 8.07 8.71
N LEU A 29 -7.34 7.99 9.99
CA LEU A 29 -7.83 9.15 10.74
C LEU A 29 -6.74 10.21 10.95
N ILE A 30 -5.53 9.81 11.33
CA ILE A 30 -4.39 10.72 11.52
C ILE A 30 -4.05 11.42 10.19
N VAL A 31 -3.89 10.67 9.11
CA VAL A 31 -3.60 11.20 7.77
C VAL A 31 -4.71 12.14 7.31
N ALA A 32 -5.98 11.77 7.51
CA ALA A 32 -7.11 12.63 7.18
C ALA A 32 -7.07 13.95 7.96
N ARG A 33 -6.77 13.90 9.26
CA ARG A 33 -6.62 15.09 10.11
C ARG A 33 -5.44 15.96 9.71
N LEU A 34 -4.28 15.37 9.41
CA LEU A 34 -3.09 16.08 8.94
C LEU A 34 -3.33 16.79 7.60
N ARG A 35 -4.21 16.22 6.76
CA ARG A 35 -4.65 16.83 5.49
C ARG A 35 -5.78 17.86 5.67
N GLY A 36 -6.25 18.11 6.89
CA GLY A 36 -7.35 19.04 7.16
C GLY A 36 -8.70 18.55 6.63
N ILE A 37 -8.86 17.25 6.39
CA ILE A 37 -10.10 16.68 5.86
C ILE A 37 -11.17 16.73 6.96
N PRO A 38 -12.32 17.38 6.71
CA PRO A 38 -13.40 17.43 7.67
C PRO A 38 -13.97 16.03 7.92
N PRO A 39 -14.57 15.76 9.11
CA PRO A 39 -15.25 14.50 9.34
C PRO A 39 -16.31 14.30 8.26
N ALA A 40 -16.14 13.24 7.47
CA ALA A 40 -16.98 13.01 6.29
C ALA A 40 -18.42 12.75 6.71
N THR A 41 -19.36 13.46 6.10
CA THR A 41 -20.77 13.07 6.12
C THR A 41 -20.92 11.80 5.27
N LEU A 42 -21.33 10.70 5.89
CA LEU A 42 -21.49 9.40 5.24
C LEU A 42 -22.67 9.43 4.26
N GLY A 43 -22.41 9.81 3.01
CA GLY A 43 -23.33 9.69 1.89
C GLY A 43 -23.10 8.41 1.07
N PRO A 44 -24.06 8.04 0.20
CA PRO A 44 -23.93 6.86 -0.65
C PRO A 44 -22.76 6.97 -1.64
N SER A 45 -22.49 8.18 -2.15
CA SER A 45 -21.35 8.42 -3.03
C SER A 45 -20.01 8.18 -2.32
N THR A 46 -19.85 8.72 -1.12
CA THR A 46 -18.65 8.55 -0.28
C THR A 46 -18.45 7.09 0.16
N LEU A 47 -19.53 6.34 0.41
CA LEU A 47 -19.43 4.92 0.75
C LEU A 47 -18.87 4.10 -0.41
N ILE A 48 -19.31 4.36 -1.65
CA ILE A 48 -18.82 3.63 -2.82
C ILE A 48 -17.32 3.96 -3.10
N ASP A 49 -16.85 5.14 -2.73
CA ASP A 49 -15.42 5.48 -2.82
C ASP A 49 -14.61 4.87 -1.67
N LEU A 50 -15.18 4.78 -0.47
CA LEU A 50 -14.46 4.31 0.73
C LEU A 50 -14.42 2.78 0.85
N LEU A 51 -15.44 2.07 0.37
CA LEU A 51 -15.54 0.61 0.51
C LEU A 51 -14.37 -0.15 -0.14
N PRO A 52 -13.96 0.16 -1.39
CA PRO A 52 -12.84 -0.54 -2.02
C PRO A 52 -11.51 -0.42 -1.25
N PRO A 53 -11.00 0.78 -0.90
CA PRO A 53 -9.75 0.87 -0.17
C PRO A 53 -9.84 0.27 1.24
N LEU A 54 -10.98 0.39 1.93
CA LEU A 54 -11.19 -0.29 3.21
C LEU A 54 -11.14 -1.82 3.06
N SER A 55 -11.75 -2.37 2.02
CA SER A 55 -11.73 -3.81 1.78
C SER A 55 -10.29 -4.32 1.60
N VAL A 56 -9.43 -3.58 0.90
CA VAL A 56 -8.00 -3.93 0.77
C VAL A 56 -7.32 -3.94 2.14
N ILE A 57 -7.51 -2.89 2.94
CA ILE A 57 -6.92 -2.80 4.29
C ILE A 57 -7.35 -3.99 5.16
N THR A 58 -8.61 -4.43 5.08
CA THR A 58 -9.11 -5.59 5.83
C THR A 58 -8.49 -6.93 5.40
N LEU A 59 -8.08 -7.02 4.12
CA LEU A 59 -7.54 -8.24 3.51
C LEU A 59 -6.02 -8.30 3.54
N LEU A 60 -5.33 -7.18 3.79
CA LEU A 60 -3.88 -7.14 3.89
C LEU A 60 -3.35 -8.13 4.94
N PRO A 61 -2.23 -8.83 4.64
CA PRO A 61 -1.62 -9.78 5.57
C PRO A 61 -0.83 -9.02 6.65
N LEU A 62 -1.51 -8.24 7.49
CA LEU A 62 -0.86 -7.51 8.58
C LEU A 62 -0.68 -8.42 9.78
N THR A 63 0.57 -8.73 10.15
CA THR A 63 0.85 -9.41 11.42
C THR A 63 0.39 -8.54 12.59
N PRO A 64 -0.19 -9.11 13.65
CA PRO A 64 -0.40 -10.52 13.98
C PRO A 64 -1.79 -11.07 13.55
N ALA A 65 -2.42 -10.56 12.48
CA ALA A 65 -3.69 -11.10 12.02
C ALA A 65 -3.56 -12.57 11.58
N ALA A 66 -4.54 -13.40 11.97
CA ALA A 66 -4.60 -14.79 11.53
C ALA A 66 -4.59 -14.86 9.99
N PRO A 67 -3.92 -15.86 9.39
CA PRO A 67 -3.90 -16.03 7.94
C PRO A 67 -5.33 -16.19 7.43
N PHE A 68 -5.66 -15.44 6.38
CA PHE A 68 -6.99 -15.46 5.77
C PHE A 68 -6.96 -16.37 4.54
N ALA A 69 -8.00 -17.20 4.38
CA ALA A 69 -8.04 -18.22 3.33
C ALA A 69 -8.02 -17.63 1.90
N TYR A 70 -8.42 -16.36 1.75
CA TYR A 70 -8.40 -15.66 0.48
C TYR A 70 -7.23 -14.67 0.45
N GLY A 71 -6.24 -14.95 -0.40
CA GLY A 71 -5.18 -14.01 -0.72
C GLY A 71 -5.70 -12.87 -1.60
N LEU A 72 -5.09 -11.69 -1.47
CA LEU A 72 -5.34 -10.56 -2.35
C LEU A 72 -4.08 -10.32 -3.19
N ASP A 73 -4.26 -10.19 -4.50
CA ASP A 73 -3.17 -9.96 -5.43
C ASP A 73 -2.83 -8.46 -5.53
N VAL A 74 -1.58 -8.15 -5.81
CA VAL A 74 -1.08 -6.77 -6.00
C VAL A 74 -1.88 -6.00 -7.06
N PRO A 75 -2.20 -6.55 -8.26
CA PRO A 75 -3.00 -5.83 -9.25
C PRO A 75 -4.41 -5.52 -8.76
N THR A 76 -5.05 -6.47 -8.09
CA THR A 76 -6.41 -6.31 -7.53
C THR A 76 -6.43 -5.29 -6.41
N ALA A 77 -5.43 -5.34 -5.50
CA ALA A 77 -5.25 -4.37 -4.44
C ALA A 77 -5.03 -2.95 -5.00
N LEU A 78 -4.17 -2.82 -6.02
CA LEU A 78 -3.96 -1.55 -6.72
C LEU A 78 -5.25 -1.01 -7.32
N LEU A 79 -6.01 -1.83 -8.04
CA LEU A 79 -7.26 -1.39 -8.68
C LEU A 79 -8.27 -0.88 -7.64
N MET A 80 -8.41 -1.58 -6.52
CA MET A 80 -9.32 -1.20 -5.43
C MET A 80 -8.84 0.05 -4.68
N LEU A 81 -7.54 0.20 -4.44
CA LEU A 81 -6.97 1.38 -3.79
C LEU A 81 -7.00 2.61 -4.70
N LEU A 82 -6.86 2.44 -6.01
CA LEU A 82 -6.91 3.52 -7.00
C LEU A 82 -8.34 3.86 -7.46
N TRP A 83 -9.33 3.07 -7.02
CA TRP A 83 -10.74 3.26 -7.39
C TRP A 83 -11.27 4.69 -7.17
N PRO A 84 -11.06 5.34 -6.01
CA PRO A 84 -11.52 6.72 -5.80
C PRO A 84 -10.92 7.67 -6.83
N SER A 85 -9.65 7.45 -7.20
CA SER A 85 -8.94 8.23 -8.20
C SER A 85 -9.49 8.05 -9.60
N PHE A 86 -9.80 6.82 -10.00
CA PHE A 86 -10.44 6.54 -11.29
C PHE A 86 -11.83 7.15 -11.38
N ARG A 87 -12.64 7.03 -10.32
CA ARG A 87 -13.97 7.64 -10.28
C ARG A 87 -13.92 9.16 -10.37
N ARG A 88 -12.99 9.79 -9.65
CA ARG A 88 -12.79 11.23 -9.72
C ARG A 88 -12.37 11.67 -11.11
N ALA A 89 -11.37 11.01 -11.68
CA ALA A 89 -10.89 11.34 -13.02
C ALA A 89 -11.98 11.20 -14.08
N ALA A 90 -12.84 10.18 -13.97
CA ALA A 90 -14.00 10.02 -14.83
C ALA A 90 -15.03 11.16 -14.67
N ARG A 91 -15.27 11.64 -13.45
CA ARG A 91 -16.15 12.80 -13.18
C ARG A 91 -15.57 14.10 -13.70
N GLU A 92 -14.28 14.32 -13.50
CA GLU A 92 -13.55 15.53 -13.89
C GLU A 92 -13.07 15.52 -15.36
N ARG A 93 -13.31 14.42 -16.09
CA ARG A 93 -12.90 14.21 -17.48
C ARG A 93 -11.39 14.44 -17.70
N ILE A 94 -10.58 14.00 -16.74
CA ILE A 94 -9.12 14.07 -16.85
C ILE A 94 -8.67 13.18 -18.01
N ALA A 95 -7.73 13.68 -18.82
CA ALA A 95 -7.22 12.92 -19.95
C ALA A 95 -6.48 11.65 -19.47
N PRO A 96 -6.68 10.50 -20.15
CA PRO A 96 -6.06 9.23 -19.73
C PRO A 96 -4.53 9.28 -19.75
N GLN A 97 -3.93 10.11 -20.61
CA GLN A 97 -2.48 10.32 -20.66
C GLN A 97 -1.95 10.96 -19.37
N GLN A 98 -2.63 12.00 -18.86
CA GLN A 98 -2.25 12.67 -17.61
C GLN A 98 -2.37 11.72 -16.41
N MET A 99 -3.41 10.87 -16.40
CA MET A 99 -3.53 9.83 -15.39
C MET A 99 -2.34 8.87 -15.45
N LEU A 100 -2.04 8.35 -16.65
CA LEU A 100 -0.95 7.37 -16.83
C LEU A 100 0.39 7.92 -16.32
N GLU A 101 0.69 9.20 -16.58
CA GLU A 101 1.91 9.85 -16.11
C GLU A 101 2.06 9.82 -14.57
N TRP A 102 0.96 9.94 -13.83
CA TRP A 102 0.97 9.89 -12.37
C TRP A 102 1.05 8.46 -11.82
N TYR A 103 0.44 7.48 -12.51
CA TYR A 103 0.43 6.08 -12.06
C TYR A 103 1.67 5.30 -12.50
N LEU A 104 2.35 5.71 -13.58
CA LEU A 104 3.45 4.91 -14.15
C LEU A 104 4.55 4.59 -13.13
N PRO A 105 5.05 5.53 -12.30
CA PRO A 105 6.07 5.21 -11.31
C PRO A 105 5.61 4.14 -10.31
N LEU A 106 4.33 4.16 -9.93
CA LEU A 106 3.75 3.17 -9.04
C LEU A 106 3.65 1.81 -9.73
N LEU A 107 3.22 1.77 -10.99
CA LEU A 107 3.15 0.54 -11.78
C LEU A 107 4.53 -0.09 -12.00
N ILE A 108 5.55 0.73 -12.27
CA ILE A 108 6.95 0.28 -12.40
C ILE A 108 7.49 -0.26 -11.07
N ALA A 109 7.17 0.40 -9.95
CA ALA A 109 7.53 -0.11 -8.63
C ALA A 109 6.81 -1.43 -8.30
N ALA A 110 5.54 -1.56 -8.71
CA ALA A 110 4.76 -2.78 -8.56
C ALA A 110 5.40 -3.95 -9.31
N THR A 111 5.77 -3.75 -10.57
CA THR A 111 6.43 -4.78 -11.36
C THR A 111 7.78 -5.16 -10.77
N ALA A 112 8.58 -4.19 -10.29
CA ALA A 112 9.84 -4.48 -9.62
C ALA A 112 9.66 -5.38 -8.38
N LEU A 113 8.66 -5.10 -7.53
CA LEU A 113 8.37 -5.91 -6.34
C LEU A 113 7.89 -7.33 -6.69
N VAL A 114 7.01 -7.46 -7.68
CA VAL A 114 6.50 -8.75 -8.17
C VAL A 114 7.63 -9.57 -8.80
N SER A 115 8.52 -8.93 -9.57
CA SER A 115 9.66 -9.60 -10.19
C SER A 115 10.61 -10.22 -9.16
N VAL A 116 10.83 -9.56 -8.02
CA VAL A 116 11.69 -10.09 -6.96
C VAL A 116 11.05 -11.27 -6.22
N THR A 117 9.74 -11.21 -5.97
CA THR A 117 9.01 -12.23 -5.20
C THR A 117 8.49 -13.39 -6.04
N THR A 118 8.51 -13.24 -7.37
CA THR A 118 7.95 -14.17 -8.38
C THR A 118 6.49 -14.56 -8.14
N THR A 119 5.76 -13.74 -7.40
CA THR A 119 4.35 -13.95 -7.04
C THR A 119 3.59 -12.64 -7.16
N LEU A 120 2.32 -12.72 -7.58
CA LEU A 120 1.43 -11.56 -7.58
C LEU A 120 0.72 -11.35 -6.23
N ASP A 121 0.73 -12.35 -5.37
CA ASP A 121 0.06 -12.33 -4.07
C ASP A 121 0.73 -11.32 -3.11
N LEU A 122 -0.08 -10.56 -2.37
CA LEU A 122 0.43 -9.67 -1.31
C LEU A 122 1.15 -10.42 -0.19
N SER A 123 0.80 -11.68 0.06
CA SER A 123 1.50 -12.55 1.02
C SER A 123 2.94 -12.86 0.57
N GLY A 124 3.19 -12.84 -0.74
CA GLY A 124 4.53 -12.96 -1.32
C GLY A 124 5.45 -11.81 -0.90
N LEU A 125 4.90 -10.61 -0.67
CA LEU A 125 5.66 -9.45 -0.19
C LEU A 125 6.14 -9.58 1.27
N LEU A 126 5.64 -10.58 2.00
CA LEU A 126 6.16 -10.92 3.33
C LEU A 126 7.30 -11.93 3.28
N ARG A 127 7.62 -12.49 2.10
CA ARG A 127 8.71 -13.46 1.94
C ARG A 127 10.02 -12.73 1.72
N TRP A 128 10.83 -12.66 2.77
CA TRP A 128 12.15 -12.06 2.67
C TRP A 128 13.09 -12.92 1.79
N PRO A 129 13.71 -12.36 0.74
CA PRO A 129 14.62 -13.12 -0.11
C PRO A 129 15.93 -13.46 0.62
N ALA A 130 16.50 -14.63 0.33
CA ALA A 130 17.75 -15.09 0.96
C ALA A 130 19.00 -14.38 0.39
N GLU A 131 19.01 -14.09 -0.92
CA GLU A 131 20.15 -13.49 -1.61
C GLU A 131 20.28 -11.98 -1.31
N PRO A 132 21.48 -11.47 -0.96
CA PRO A 132 21.66 -10.08 -0.56
C PRO A 132 21.35 -9.09 -1.69
N LEU A 133 21.65 -9.45 -2.94
CA LEU A 133 21.29 -8.63 -4.09
C LEU A 133 19.77 -8.51 -4.23
N ARG A 134 19.04 -9.62 -4.12
CA ARG A 134 17.55 -9.60 -4.16
C ARG A 134 16.96 -8.83 -2.99
N GLN A 135 17.57 -8.88 -1.80
CA GLN A 135 17.16 -8.06 -0.65
C GLN A 135 17.28 -6.57 -0.95
N LEU A 136 18.40 -6.14 -1.55
CA LEU A 136 18.57 -4.75 -1.98
C LEU A 136 17.54 -4.36 -3.04
N CYS A 137 17.31 -5.21 -4.05
CA CYS A 137 16.25 -4.97 -5.06
C CYS A 137 14.88 -4.81 -4.41
N PHE A 138 14.56 -5.67 -3.43
CA PHE A 138 13.28 -5.67 -2.75
C PHE A 138 13.05 -4.39 -1.95
N LEU A 139 14.08 -3.94 -1.22
CA LEU A 139 14.04 -2.67 -0.50
C LEU A 139 13.97 -1.47 -1.45
N LEU A 140 14.71 -1.50 -2.57
CA LEU A 140 14.67 -0.43 -3.57
C LEU A 140 13.28 -0.34 -4.22
N GLY A 141 12.65 -1.48 -4.53
CA GLY A 141 11.26 -1.54 -4.99
C GLY A 141 10.27 -0.99 -3.97
N ALA A 142 10.46 -1.29 -2.69
CA ALA A 142 9.61 -0.77 -1.62
C ALA A 142 9.76 0.76 -1.46
N LEU A 143 10.98 1.28 -1.54
CA LEU A 143 11.25 2.72 -1.53
C LEU A 143 10.68 3.41 -2.76
N ALA A 144 10.80 2.79 -3.94
CA ALA A 144 10.20 3.28 -5.17
C ALA A 144 8.68 3.38 -5.07
N TRP A 145 8.07 2.35 -4.47
CA TRP A 145 6.64 2.31 -4.22
C TRP A 145 6.21 3.45 -3.30
N ILE A 146 6.84 3.57 -2.12
CA ILE A 146 6.52 4.64 -1.14
C ILE A 146 6.71 6.02 -1.77
N ALA A 147 7.77 6.21 -2.56
CA ALA A 147 8.01 7.45 -3.29
C ALA A 147 7.02 7.69 -4.44
N ALA A 148 6.27 6.69 -4.91
CA ALA A 148 5.28 6.87 -5.97
C ALA A 148 3.86 7.19 -5.45
N VAL A 149 3.56 6.90 -4.17
CA VAL A 149 2.24 7.12 -3.56
C VAL A 149 1.79 8.60 -3.47
N PRO A 150 2.65 9.56 -3.08
CA PRO A 150 2.21 10.92 -2.81
C PRO A 150 1.50 11.64 -3.96
N PRO A 151 1.99 11.66 -5.22
CA PRO A 151 1.37 12.42 -6.31
C PRO A 151 -0.03 11.93 -6.67
N ILE A 152 -0.30 10.64 -6.46
CA ILE A 152 -1.60 10.02 -6.74
C ILE A 152 -2.62 10.46 -5.69
N THR A 153 -2.20 10.49 -4.43
CA THR A 153 -3.09 10.67 -3.28
C THR A 153 -3.22 12.13 -2.88
N SER A 154 -2.22 12.99 -3.16
CA SER A 154 -2.27 14.43 -2.88
C SER A 154 -3.36 15.14 -3.69
N LEU A 155 -3.82 14.54 -4.78
CA LEU A 155 -4.90 15.07 -5.58
C LEU A 155 -6.24 15.01 -4.84
N GLN A 156 -6.41 14.09 -3.87
CA GLN A 156 -7.66 13.84 -3.15
C GLN A 156 -7.62 14.36 -1.70
N ASN A 157 -8.53 15.28 -1.40
CA ASN A 157 -8.77 15.81 -0.04
C ASN A 157 -10.08 15.25 0.54
N ASP A 158 -10.24 13.93 0.47
CA ASP A 158 -11.36 13.23 1.06
C ASP A 158 -10.90 11.99 1.85
N LEU A 159 -11.81 11.42 2.65
CA LEU A 159 -11.51 10.27 3.49
C LEU A 159 -11.13 9.04 2.65
N ALA A 160 -11.72 8.89 1.45
CA ALA A 160 -11.39 7.82 0.54
C ALA A 160 -9.93 7.92 0.05
N GLY A 161 -9.47 9.12 -0.32
CA GLY A 161 -8.08 9.36 -0.69
C GLY A 161 -7.09 9.11 0.45
N ALA A 162 -7.44 9.49 1.68
CA ALA A 162 -6.63 9.16 2.86
C ALA A 162 -6.58 7.65 3.11
N CYS A 163 -7.70 6.96 2.92
CA CYS A 163 -7.78 5.50 3.02
C CYS A 163 -6.92 4.81 1.96
N SER A 164 -6.99 5.28 0.71
CA SER A 164 -6.16 4.80 -0.40
C SER A 164 -4.67 5.04 -0.15
N GLU A 165 -4.29 6.21 0.36
CA GLU A 165 -2.89 6.49 0.73
C GLU A 165 -2.37 5.50 1.75
N VAL A 166 -3.09 5.31 2.86
CA VAL A 166 -2.67 4.38 3.91
C VAL A 166 -2.61 2.95 3.37
N GLY A 167 -3.60 2.52 2.57
CA GLY A 167 -3.58 1.18 1.97
C GLY A 167 -2.39 0.98 1.01
N LEU A 168 -2.06 1.97 0.19
CA LEU A 168 -0.88 1.91 -0.68
C LEU A 168 0.41 1.88 0.13
N LEU A 169 0.53 2.70 1.17
CA LEU A 169 1.72 2.71 2.04
C LEU A 169 1.87 1.38 2.78
N LEU A 170 0.78 0.78 3.25
CA LEU A 170 0.83 -0.53 3.88
C LEU A 170 1.39 -1.61 2.95
N ILE A 171 1.03 -1.60 1.66
CA ILE A 171 1.62 -2.52 0.67
C ILE A 171 3.13 -2.30 0.55
N GLY A 172 3.58 -1.05 0.43
CA GLY A 172 5.00 -0.71 0.37
C GLY A 172 5.78 -1.04 1.66
N VAL A 173 5.09 -1.17 2.78
CA VAL A 173 5.67 -1.51 4.08
C VAL A 173 5.80 -3.03 4.29
N LEU A 174 5.05 -3.87 3.59
CA LEU A 174 5.16 -5.34 3.73
C LEU A 174 6.59 -5.86 3.52
N PRO A 175 7.34 -5.42 2.47
CA PRO A 175 8.75 -5.78 2.31
C PRO A 175 9.64 -5.35 3.49
N LEU A 176 9.37 -4.19 4.08
CA LEU A 176 10.12 -3.66 5.23
C LEU A 176 9.85 -4.50 6.47
N ILE A 177 8.59 -4.87 6.71
CA ILE A 177 8.22 -5.77 7.81
C ILE A 177 8.91 -7.13 7.64
N ALA A 178 8.92 -7.68 6.43
CA ALA A 178 9.60 -8.94 6.13
C ALA A 178 11.09 -8.87 6.50
N GLY A 179 11.79 -7.83 6.06
CA GLY A 179 13.22 -7.64 6.38
C GLY A 179 13.48 -7.45 7.87
N LEU A 180 12.69 -6.60 8.53
CA LEU A 180 12.81 -6.36 9.96
C LEU A 180 12.56 -7.64 10.78
N SER A 181 11.63 -8.49 10.36
CA SER A 181 11.35 -9.76 11.06
C SER A 181 12.52 -10.75 11.06
N THR A 182 13.51 -10.56 10.18
CA THR A 182 14.73 -11.40 10.15
C THR A 182 15.80 -10.95 11.17
N LEU A 183 15.68 -9.74 11.72
CA LEU A 183 16.66 -9.20 12.65
C LEU A 183 16.44 -9.74 14.07
N PRO A 184 17.49 -10.27 14.74
CA PRO A 184 17.34 -10.93 16.04
C PRO A 184 16.84 -9.99 17.15
N ILE A 185 17.09 -8.68 17.03
CA ILE A 185 16.65 -7.64 17.98
C ILE A 185 15.14 -7.44 17.91
N ILE A 186 14.53 -7.67 16.73
CA ILE A 186 13.12 -7.36 16.47
C ILE A 186 12.20 -8.46 17.00
N ASN A 187 12.71 -9.67 17.23
CA ASN A 187 11.99 -10.74 17.94
C ASN A 187 11.61 -10.36 19.39
N GLN A 188 12.23 -9.31 19.95
CA GLN A 188 11.88 -8.78 21.27
C GLN A 188 10.81 -7.68 21.20
N ILE A 189 10.51 -7.15 20.02
CA ILE A 189 9.51 -6.10 19.82
C ILE A 189 8.16 -6.79 19.62
N PRO A 190 7.12 -6.43 20.41
CA PRO A 190 5.78 -6.95 20.18
C PRO A 190 5.33 -6.70 18.73
N PRO A 191 4.77 -7.69 18.02
CA PRO A 191 4.27 -7.52 16.65
C PRO A 191 3.18 -6.43 16.56
N LEU A 192 2.53 -6.16 17.70
CA LEU A 192 1.62 -5.03 17.92
C LEU A 192 2.22 -3.66 17.56
N ILE A 193 3.53 -3.49 17.76
CA ILE A 193 4.26 -2.23 17.62
C ILE A 193 4.94 -2.14 16.25
N LEU A 194 5.30 -3.28 15.66
CA LEU A 194 6.06 -3.33 14.42
C LEU A 194 5.31 -2.67 13.25
N VAL A 195 4.04 -3.05 13.03
CA VAL A 195 3.20 -2.50 11.96
C VAL A 195 2.95 -0.99 12.11
N PRO A 196 2.52 -0.46 13.27
CA PRO A 196 2.35 0.98 13.40
C PRO A 196 3.67 1.74 13.25
N ALA A 197 4.79 1.23 13.78
CA ALA A 197 6.08 1.89 13.66
C ALA A 197 6.54 1.99 12.20
N THR A 198 6.45 0.90 11.43
CA THR A 198 6.83 0.91 10.02
C THR A 198 5.89 1.76 9.17
N LEU A 199 4.60 1.78 9.51
CA LEU A 199 3.63 2.66 8.86
C LEU A 199 3.91 4.14 9.16
N ILE A 200 4.26 4.51 10.39
CA ILE A 200 4.70 5.88 10.74
C ILE A 200 5.89 6.29 9.88
N VAL A 201 6.91 5.43 9.82
CA VAL A 201 8.12 5.70 9.01
C VAL A 201 7.74 5.87 7.54
N ALA A 202 6.86 5.03 7.00
CA ALA A 202 6.40 5.14 5.61
C ALA A 202 5.59 6.41 5.35
N VAL A 203 4.74 6.85 6.29
CA VAL A 203 4.01 8.12 6.19
C VAL A 203 4.98 9.30 6.20
N ILE A 204 6.00 9.28 7.06
CA ILE A 204 7.04 10.33 7.09
C ILE A 204 7.84 10.34 5.78
N ALA A 205 8.25 9.17 5.29
CA ALA A 205 8.97 9.02 4.03
C ALA A 205 8.11 9.44 2.83
N ALA A 206 6.82 9.11 2.81
CA ALA A 206 5.88 9.60 1.82
C ALA A 206 5.75 11.13 1.88
N GLY A 207 5.71 11.69 3.09
CA GLY A 207 5.72 13.13 3.33
C GLY A 207 6.96 13.82 2.76
N SER A 208 8.15 13.30 3.05
CA SER A 208 9.41 13.88 2.55
C SER A 208 9.55 13.75 1.03
N THR A 209 9.07 12.65 0.46
CA THR A 209 9.10 12.41 -0.99
C THR A 209 8.06 13.23 -1.75
N ARG A 210 7.13 13.96 -1.11
CA ARG A 210 6.20 14.89 -1.80
C ARG A 210 6.93 15.93 -2.64
N HIS A 211 8.09 16.39 -2.20
CA HIS A 211 8.89 17.40 -2.91
C HIS A 211 9.73 16.83 -4.06
N LEU A 212 9.75 15.50 -4.25
CA LEU A 212 10.47 14.90 -5.37
C LEU A 212 9.78 15.23 -6.70
N SER A 213 10.60 15.68 -7.65
CA SER A 213 10.17 15.89 -9.03
C SER A 213 9.71 14.58 -9.68
N LEU A 214 8.76 14.67 -10.61
CA LEU A 214 8.29 13.52 -11.38
C LEU A 214 9.44 12.72 -12.03
N PRO A 215 10.43 13.31 -12.73
CA PRO A 215 11.52 12.53 -13.31
C PRO A 215 12.36 11.78 -12.27
N SER A 216 12.56 12.34 -11.06
CA SER A 216 13.26 11.63 -9.97
C SER A 216 12.52 10.35 -9.55
N ARG A 217 11.19 10.37 -9.55
CA ARG A 217 10.37 9.18 -9.23
C ARG A 217 10.47 8.12 -10.32
N TYR A 218 10.46 8.54 -11.60
CA TYR A 218 10.68 7.65 -12.73
C TYR A 218 12.08 7.01 -12.70
N LEU A 219 13.10 7.78 -12.38
CA LEU A 219 14.46 7.26 -12.22
C LEU A 219 14.52 6.23 -11.10
N LEU A 220 13.95 6.53 -9.94
CA LEU A 220 13.96 5.62 -8.80
C LEU A 220 13.20 4.31 -9.13
N ALA A 221 12.00 4.42 -9.70
CA ALA A 221 11.22 3.26 -10.12
C ALA A 221 11.91 2.46 -11.24
N GLY A 222 12.49 3.14 -12.23
CA GLY A 222 13.24 2.52 -13.33
C GLY A 222 14.47 1.78 -12.82
N MET A 223 15.21 2.35 -11.86
CA MET A 223 16.31 1.67 -11.18
C MET A 223 15.82 0.42 -10.44
N ALA A 224 14.70 0.49 -9.71
CA ALA A 224 14.12 -0.68 -9.05
C ALA A 224 13.82 -1.80 -10.05
N LEU A 225 13.19 -1.45 -11.17
CA LEU A 225 12.83 -2.41 -12.20
C LEU A 225 14.07 -3.03 -12.86
N LEU A 226 15.04 -2.20 -13.27
CA LEU A 226 16.27 -2.69 -13.89
C LEU A 226 17.03 -3.64 -12.97
N VAL A 227 17.19 -3.27 -11.69
CA VAL A 227 17.91 -4.09 -10.71
C VAL A 227 17.13 -5.39 -10.42
N SER A 228 15.79 -5.35 -10.41
CA SER A 228 14.96 -6.56 -10.23
C SER A 228 15.02 -7.54 -11.41
N GLY A 229 15.35 -7.07 -12.61
CA GLY A 229 15.44 -7.89 -13.82
C GLY A 229 16.80 -8.58 -14.02
N PHE A 230 17.79 -8.31 -13.18
CA PHE A 230 19.09 -8.99 -13.30
C PHE A 230 18.95 -10.47 -12.89
N PRO A 231 19.32 -11.41 -13.77
CA PRO A 231 19.40 -12.81 -13.40
C PRO A 231 20.54 -12.98 -12.40
N VAL A 232 20.21 -13.21 -11.13
CA VAL A 232 21.17 -13.69 -10.15
C VAL A 232 21.38 -15.17 -10.45
N ARG A 233 22.56 -15.49 -10.99
CA ARG A 233 23.02 -16.86 -11.25
C ARG A 233 23.61 -17.48 -10.01
#